data_AF-A0A660L740-F1
#
_entry.id   AF-A0A660L740-F1
#
_cell.length_a   1.000
_cell.length_b   1.000
_cell.length_c   1.000
_cell.angle_alpha   90.00
_cell.angle_beta   90.00
_cell.angle_gamma   90.00
#
_symmetry.space_group_name_H-M   'P 1'
#
loop_
_entity.id
_entity.type
_entity.pdbx_description
1 polymer ?
#
loop_
_entity_poly.entity_id
_entity_poly.type
_entity_poly.pdbx_seq_one_letter_code
_entity_poly.pdbx_strand_id
1 'polypeptide(L)'
;MRKGEPIAGLGGLALLVAALLHWGEDMGALQAVVLIVFALLFLAVPVVSVATSGPAKAVRTAVLASAFGWLPLLIAALDWLFGDGGWVAPLAALVGWVGSWLSLRDESTPGATAPEVPRRPAPHAG
;
A
#
# COMPACT_ATOMS: atom_id res chain seq x y z
N MET A 1 4.63 14.99 -1.84
CA MET A 1 4.49 13.72 -1.09
C MET A 1 3.20 13.78 -0.30
N ARG A 2 2.44 12.70 -0.33
CA ARG A 2 1.16 12.56 0.40
C ARG A 2 1.41 12.15 1.84
N LYS A 3 0.43 12.30 2.73
CA LYS A 3 0.62 12.02 4.16
C LYS A 3 0.63 10.52 4.46
N GLY A 4 -0.13 9.72 3.68
CA GLY A 4 -0.17 8.26 3.85
C GLY A 4 1.04 7.50 3.28
N GLU A 5 1.75 8.04 2.29
CA GLU A 5 2.86 7.36 1.58
C GLU A 5 4.05 6.99 2.50
N PRO A 6 4.54 7.87 3.40
CA PRO A 6 5.62 7.52 4.31
C PRO A 6 5.22 6.42 5.28
N ILE A 7 3.96 6.37 5.70
CA ILE A 7 3.43 5.36 6.62
C ILE A 7 3.43 3.99 5.93
N ALA A 8 2.97 3.93 4.66
CA ALA A 8 3.04 2.72 3.85
C ALA A 8 4.49 2.23 3.69
N GLY A 9 5.41 3.17 3.38
CA GLY A 9 6.83 2.87 3.25
C GLY A 9 7.48 2.33 4.53
N LEU A 10 7.18 2.95 5.68
CA LEU A 10 7.69 2.50 6.97
C LEU A 10 7.17 1.12 7.35
N GLY A 11 5.87 0.85 7.14
CA GLY A 11 5.29 -0.47 7.35
C GLY A 11 5.91 -1.53 6.43
N GLY A 12 6.10 -1.19 5.15
CA GLY A 12 6.81 -2.04 4.18
C GLY A 12 8.25 -2.34 4.59
N LEU A 13 9.00 -1.32 5.01
CA LEU A 13 10.38 -1.48 5.47
C LEU A 13 10.47 -2.36 6.72
N ALA A 14 9.61 -2.10 7.72
CA ALA A 14 9.56 -2.90 8.94
C ALA A 14 9.19 -4.36 8.64
N LEU A 15 8.26 -4.59 7.71
CA LEU A 15 7.86 -5.93 7.29
C LEU A 15 9.00 -6.64 6.55
N LEU A 16 9.75 -5.91 5.73
CA LEU A 16 10.93 -6.44 5.03
C LEU A 16 12.00 -6.89 6.03
N VAL A 17 12.32 -6.04 7.01
CA VAL A 17 13.28 -6.37 8.07
C VAL A 17 12.80 -7.56 8.88
N ALA A 18 11.52 -7.58 9.27
CA ALA A 18 10.95 -8.71 10.00
C ALA A 18 11.07 -10.02 9.22
N ALA A 19 10.70 -10.02 7.92
CA ALA A 19 10.79 -11.19 7.07
C ALA A 19 12.24 -11.67 6.85
N LEU A 20 13.20 -10.75 6.74
CA LEU A 20 14.62 -11.08 6.58
C LEU A 20 15.24 -11.61 7.87
N LEU A 21 14.85 -11.07 9.04
CA LEU A 21 15.35 -11.56 10.33
C LEU A 21 14.85 -12.97 10.64
N HIS A 22 13.63 -13.30 10.23
CA HIS A 22 13.08 -14.65 10.40
C HIS A 22 13.43 -15.58 9.23
N TRP A 23 14.13 -15.08 8.21
CA TRP A 23 14.60 -15.88 7.09
C TRP A 23 15.69 -16.83 7.56
N GLY A 24 15.32 -18.09 7.82
CA GLY A 24 16.25 -19.17 8.14
C GLY A 24 16.19 -19.68 9.58
N GLU A 25 15.41 -19.05 10.47
CA GLU A 25 15.25 -19.57 11.84
C GLU A 25 14.15 -20.62 11.89
N ASP A 26 12.90 -20.31 11.51
CA ASP A 26 11.81 -21.32 11.49
C ASP A 26 10.67 -21.00 10.51
N MET A 27 10.72 -19.85 9.83
CA MET A 27 9.74 -19.53 8.77
C MET A 27 9.97 -20.41 7.55
N GLY A 28 8.93 -21.11 7.10
CA GLY A 28 8.95 -21.79 5.82
C GLY A 28 9.36 -20.83 4.69
N ALA A 29 10.32 -21.21 3.85
CA ALA A 29 10.88 -20.33 2.82
C ALA A 29 9.81 -19.65 1.94
N LEU A 30 8.70 -20.35 1.67
CA LEU A 30 7.56 -19.80 0.96
C LEU A 30 6.92 -18.60 1.68
N GLN A 31 6.71 -18.71 3.00
CA GLN A 31 6.11 -17.65 3.81
C GLN A 31 6.99 -16.41 3.84
N ALA A 32 8.29 -16.60 4.02
CA ALA A 32 9.25 -15.49 4.03
C ALA A 32 9.30 -14.79 2.66
N VAL A 33 9.30 -15.54 1.55
CA VAL A 33 9.21 -14.97 0.19
C VAL A 33 7.93 -14.16 0.01
N VAL A 34 6.79 -14.69 0.45
CA VAL A 34 5.49 -13.99 0.34
C VAL A 34 5.51 -12.69 1.12
N LEU A 35 6.01 -12.68 2.36
CA LEU A 35 6.12 -11.45 3.16
C LEU A 35 7.07 -10.42 2.54
N ILE A 36 8.20 -10.86 1.97
CA ILE A 36 9.12 -9.97 1.25
C ILE A 36 8.43 -9.33 0.04
N VAL A 37 7.69 -10.11 -0.75
CA VAL A 37 6.95 -9.58 -1.91
C VAL A 37 5.95 -8.50 -1.47
N PHE A 38 5.22 -8.73 -0.36
CA PHE A 38 4.30 -7.73 0.18
C PHE A 38 4.98 -6.51 0.78
N ALA A 39 6.12 -6.70 1.46
CA ALA A 39 6.93 -5.61 1.95
C ALA A 39 7.41 -4.70 0.82
N LEU A 40 7.87 -5.29 -0.28
CA LEU A 40 8.24 -4.57 -1.51
C LEU A 40 7.03 -3.86 -2.14
N LEU A 41 5.84 -4.47 -2.10
CA LEU A 41 4.61 -3.84 -2.58
C LEU A 41 4.26 -2.59 -1.77
N PHE A 42 4.41 -2.61 -0.44
CA PHE A 42 4.20 -1.44 0.41
C PHE A 42 5.26 -0.35 0.18
N LEU A 43 6.53 -0.73 -0.02
CA LEU A 43 7.61 0.18 -0.41
C LEU A 43 7.40 0.79 -1.80
N ALA A 44 6.78 0.06 -2.72
CA ALA A 44 6.47 0.56 -4.06
C ALA A 44 5.49 1.75 -4.04
N VAL A 45 4.65 1.88 -3.00
CA VAL A 45 3.70 3.00 -2.88
C VAL A 45 4.42 4.37 -2.84
N PRO A 46 5.32 4.66 -1.89
CA PRO A 46 6.08 5.91 -1.89
C PRO A 46 7.09 5.98 -3.06
N VAL A 47 7.72 4.88 -3.45
CA VAL A 47 8.75 4.88 -4.52
C VAL A 47 8.14 5.28 -5.86
N VAL A 48 6.99 4.72 -6.24
CA VAL A 48 6.33 5.06 -7.51
C VAL A 48 5.79 6.49 -7.47
N SER A 49 5.34 6.98 -6.32
CA SER A 49 4.91 8.37 -6.17
C SER A 49 6.06 9.37 -6.39
N VAL A 50 7.25 9.07 -5.88
CA VAL A 50 8.45 9.89 -6.13
C VAL A 50 8.96 9.74 -7.56
N ALA A 51 8.98 8.52 -8.10
CA ALA A 51 9.54 8.22 -9.41
C ALA A 51 8.63 8.64 -10.58
N THR A 52 7.32 8.70 -10.38
CA THR A 52 6.36 9.07 -11.41
C THR A 52 5.64 10.34 -10.99
N SER A 53 5.98 11.46 -11.62
CA SER A 53 5.38 12.78 -11.37
C SER A 53 3.87 12.88 -11.72
N GLY A 54 3.19 11.75 -11.97
CA GLY A 54 1.82 11.67 -12.44
C GLY A 54 0.94 10.91 -11.43
N PRO A 55 -0.14 11.52 -10.90
CA PRO A 55 -0.96 10.94 -9.85
C PRO A 55 -1.52 9.55 -10.21
N ALA A 56 -1.86 9.31 -11.49
CA ALA A 56 -2.52 8.09 -11.94
C ALA A 56 -1.75 6.77 -11.72
N LYS A 57 -0.40 6.80 -11.67
CA LYS A 57 0.40 5.57 -11.48
C LYS A 57 0.55 5.20 -10.00
N ALA A 58 0.64 6.20 -9.12
CA ALA A 58 0.67 6.01 -7.67
C ALA A 58 -0.66 5.46 -7.12
N VAL A 59 -1.79 5.83 -7.75
CA VAL A 59 -3.11 5.24 -7.43
C VAL A 59 -3.06 3.71 -7.54
N ARG A 60 -2.55 3.19 -8.66
CA ARG A 60 -2.62 1.75 -8.97
C ARG A 60 -1.82 0.91 -7.99
N THR A 61 -0.64 1.39 -7.59
CA THR A 61 0.18 0.70 -6.58
C THR A 61 -0.45 0.78 -5.20
N ALA A 62 -1.03 1.92 -4.81
CA ALA A 62 -1.75 2.05 -3.55
C ALA A 62 -3.03 1.19 -3.49
N VAL A 63 -3.77 1.08 -4.60
CA VAL A 63 -4.94 0.19 -4.74
C VAL A 63 -4.51 -1.27 -4.59
N LEU A 64 -3.45 -1.68 -5.28
CA LEU A 64 -2.95 -3.05 -5.21
C LEU A 64 -2.47 -3.39 -3.79
N ALA A 65 -1.70 -2.49 -3.17
CA ALA A 65 -1.24 -2.62 -1.79
C ALA A 65 -2.41 -2.68 -0.80
N SER A 66 -3.47 -1.88 -1.00
CA SER A 66 -4.64 -1.89 -0.12
C SER A 66 -5.50 -3.15 -0.30
N ALA A 67 -5.65 -3.64 -1.53
CA ALA A 67 -6.46 -4.81 -1.85
C ALA A 67 -5.84 -6.10 -1.29
N PHE A 68 -4.51 -6.19 -1.29
CA PHE A 68 -3.79 -7.38 -0.84
C PHE A 68 -3.09 -7.22 0.51
N GLY A 69 -3.08 -6.03 1.11
CA GLY A 69 -2.34 -5.77 2.36
C GLY A 69 -2.86 -6.51 3.60
N TRP A 70 -4.08 -7.05 3.56
CA TRP A 70 -4.59 -7.92 4.61
C TRP A 70 -3.96 -9.33 4.59
N LEU A 71 -3.42 -9.78 3.45
CA LEU A 71 -2.77 -11.09 3.33
C LEU A 71 -1.49 -11.22 4.18
N PRO A 72 -0.49 -10.32 4.06
CA PRO A 72 0.69 -10.39 4.93
C PRO A 72 0.32 -10.21 6.40
N LEU A 73 -0.73 -9.43 6.70
CA LEU A 73 -1.25 -9.28 8.06
C LEU A 73 -1.82 -10.60 8.59
N LEU A 74 -2.65 -11.29 7.82
CA LEU A 74 -3.23 -12.57 8.23
C LEU A 74 -2.13 -13.63 8.41
N ILE A 75 -1.21 -13.74 7.45
CA ILE A 75 -0.09 -14.69 7.52
C ILE A 75 0.74 -14.46 8.79
N ALA A 76 1.16 -13.21 9.01
CA ALA A 76 1.98 -12.86 10.17
C ALA A 76 1.21 -12.96 11.51
N ALA A 77 -0.11 -12.73 11.50
CA ALA A 77 -0.94 -12.90 12.70
C ALA A 77 -1.17 -14.37 13.04
N LEU A 78 -1.34 -15.26 12.05
CA LEU A 78 -1.44 -16.69 12.27
C LEU A 78 -0.13 -17.26 12.79
N ASP A 79 1.00 -16.82 12.23
CA ASP A 79 2.34 -17.17 12.70
C ASP A 79 2.58 -16.75 14.16
N TRP A 80 2.12 -15.54 14.52
CA TRP A 80 2.16 -15.04 15.90
C TRP A 80 1.22 -15.78 16.86
N LEU A 81 0.05 -16.21 16.39
CA LEU A 81 -0.97 -16.83 17.24
C LEU A 81 -0.76 -18.33 17.43
N PHE A 82 -0.22 -19.02 16.42
CA PHE A 82 -0.14 -20.48 16.38
C PHE A 82 1.27 -21.03 16.17
N GLY A 83 2.24 -20.17 15.85
CA GLY A 83 3.65 -20.54 15.71
C GLY A 83 4.53 -19.79 16.70
N ASP A 84 5.83 -19.74 16.39
CA ASP A 84 6.83 -19.02 17.17
C ASP A 84 7.05 -17.58 16.66
N GLY A 85 6.15 -17.08 15.81
CA GLY A 85 6.24 -15.77 15.18
C GLY A 85 6.16 -14.62 16.18
N GLY A 86 7.01 -13.59 16.01
CA GLY A 86 6.95 -12.38 16.82
C GLY A 86 5.82 -11.42 16.42
N TRP A 87 5.36 -10.58 17.36
CA TRP A 87 4.31 -9.56 17.11
C TRP A 87 4.72 -8.45 16.13
N VAL A 88 6.02 -8.35 15.79
CA VAL A 88 6.56 -7.29 14.93
C VAL A 88 6.06 -7.39 13.49
N ALA A 89 6.05 -8.59 12.90
CA ALA A 89 5.59 -8.81 11.53
C ALA A 89 4.11 -8.43 11.33
N PRO A 90 3.14 -8.86 12.18
CA PRO A 90 1.75 -8.46 12.01
C PRO A 90 1.54 -6.95 12.22
N LEU A 91 2.23 -6.31 13.17
CA LEU A 91 2.14 -4.85 13.31
C LEU A 91 2.74 -4.10 12.12
N ALA A 92 3.86 -4.56 11.58
CA ALA A 92 4.46 -3.96 10.39
C ALA A 92 3.52 -4.08 9.16
N ALA A 93 2.92 -5.25 8.98
CA ALA A 93 1.93 -5.49 7.93
C ALA A 93 0.68 -4.61 8.11
N LEU A 94 0.18 -4.46 9.36
CA LEU A 94 -0.94 -3.58 9.66
C LEU A 94 -0.62 -2.11 9.31
N VAL A 95 0.55 -1.61 9.72
CA VAL A 95 0.98 -0.24 9.43
C VAL A 95 1.13 -0.02 7.92
N GLY A 96 1.74 -0.98 7.20
CA GLY A 96 1.89 -0.92 5.74
C GLY A 96 0.55 -0.87 5.03
N TRP A 97 -0.38 -1.72 5.46
CA TRP A 97 -1.74 -1.79 4.91
C TRP A 97 -2.54 -0.52 5.18
N VAL A 98 -2.59 -0.05 6.44
CA VAL A 98 -3.30 1.19 6.80
C VAL A 98 -2.68 2.39 6.09
N GLY A 99 -1.36 2.47 6.01
CA GLY A 99 -0.65 3.52 5.26
C GLY A 99 -1.03 3.53 3.78
N SER A 100 -1.16 2.36 3.15
CA SER A 100 -1.58 2.25 1.75
C SER A 100 -3.03 2.74 1.54
N TRP A 101 -3.92 2.48 2.49
CA TRP A 101 -5.31 2.95 2.45
C TRP A 101 -5.42 4.46 2.66
N LEU A 102 -4.66 5.02 3.61
CA LEU A 102 -4.58 6.47 3.82
C LEU A 102 -4.04 7.20 2.59
N SER A 103 -3.09 6.60 1.87
CA SER A 103 -2.58 7.14 0.60
C SER A 103 -3.66 7.27 -0.48
N LEU A 104 -4.63 6.34 -0.52
CA LEU A 104 -5.79 6.43 -1.42
C LEU A 104 -6.78 7.52 -0.99
N ARG A 105 -6.97 7.70 0.33
CA ARG A 105 -7.87 8.74 0.87
C ARG A 105 -7.37 10.15 0.54
N ASP A 106 -6.05 10.35 0.55
CA ASP A 106 -5.41 11.61 0.16
C ASP A 106 -5.69 12.01 -1.31
N GLU A 107 -6.11 11.09 -2.19
CA GLU A 107 -6.49 11.41 -3.57
C GLU A 107 -7.95 11.84 -3.74
N SER A 108 -8.79 11.57 -2.74
CA SER A 108 -10.25 11.74 -2.87
C SER A 108 -10.74 13.18 -2.64
N THR A 109 -9.88 14.19 -2.45
CA THR A 109 -10.26 15.62 -2.30
C THR A 109 -9.03 16.55 -2.26
N PRO A 110 -9.02 17.83 -2.73
CA PRO A 110 -9.97 18.61 -3.55
C PRO A 110 -9.32 19.29 -4.79
N GLY A 111 -10.01 19.29 -5.94
CA GLY A 111 -9.52 19.91 -7.18
C GLY A 111 -9.96 19.24 -8.47
N ALA A 112 -10.73 18.14 -8.38
CA ALA A 112 -11.48 17.59 -9.50
C ALA A 112 -12.62 18.55 -9.88
N THR A 113 -12.27 19.72 -10.41
CA THR A 113 -13.18 20.47 -11.27
C THR A 113 -13.51 19.55 -12.43
N ALA A 114 -14.80 19.26 -12.61
CA ALA A 114 -15.26 18.61 -13.82
C ALA A 114 -14.66 19.37 -15.02
N PRO A 115 -14.14 18.69 -16.05
CA PRO A 115 -13.60 19.36 -17.22
C PRO A 115 -14.61 20.39 -17.68
N GLU A 116 -14.15 21.63 -17.90
CA GLU A 116 -15.00 22.74 -18.28
C GLU A 116 -15.53 22.45 -19.69
N VAL A 117 -16.62 21.68 -19.76
CA VAL A 117 -17.26 21.31 -21.02
C VAL A 117 -17.87 22.58 -21.57
N PRO A 118 -17.41 23.09 -22.73
CA PRO A 118 -18.03 24.26 -23.35
C PRO A 118 -19.50 23.93 -23.60
N ARG A 119 -20.41 24.56 -22.86
CA ARG A 119 -21.84 24.41 -23.12
C ARG A 119 -22.11 25.04 -24.46
N ARG A 120 -22.41 24.22 -25.47
CA ARG A 120 -22.93 24.71 -26.75
C ARG A 120 -24.20 25.52 -26.45
N PRO A 121 -24.33 26.77 -26.94
CA PRO A 121 -25.56 27.52 -26.80
C PRO A 121 -26.71 26.74 -27.46
N ALA A 122 -27.88 26.77 -26.83
CA ALA A 122 -29.07 26.08 -27.34
C ALA A 122 -29.40 26.60 -28.76
N PRO A 123 -29.83 25.73 -29.70
CA PRO A 123 -30.24 26.17 -31.03
C PRO A 123 -31.40 27.15 -30.90
N HIS A 124 -31.30 28.30 -31.58
CA HIS A 124 -32.44 29.19 -31.72
C HIS A 124 -33.52 28.46 -32.52
N ALA A 125 -34.69 28.26 -31.91
CA ALA A 125 -35.88 27.83 -32.62
C ALA A 125 -36.32 28.99 -33.53
N GLY A 126 -35.98 28.89 -34.81
CA GLY A 126 -36.41 29.77 -35.89
C GLY A 126 -36.89 28.93 -37.06
#